data_AF-N1RMN6-F1
#
_entry.id   AF-N1RMN6-F1
#
_cell.length_a   1.000
_cell.length_b   1.000
_cell.length_c   1.000
_cell.angle_alpha   90.00
_cell.angle_beta   90.00
_cell.angle_gamma   90.00
#
_symmetry.space_group_name_H-M   'P 1'
#
loop_
_entity.id
_entity.type
_entity.pdbx_description
1 polymer ?
#
loop_
_entity_poly.entity_id
_entity_poly.type
_entity_poly.pdbx_seq_one_letter_code
_entity_poly.pdbx_strand_id
1 'polypeptide(L)' 'ILTKLILLKSYCRALAQVYIAFDGWTSLNRHFFFSVNAFFPDEDTFRPRKVLLGLPTIPLAHTGENVSAVAMEALQK' A
#
# COMPACT_ATOMS: atom_id res chain seq x y z
N ILE A 1 3.37 7.01 12.41
CA ILE A 1 4.62 7.80 12.54
C ILE A 1 5.87 6.92 12.34
N LEU A 2 6.07 5.85 13.11
CA LEU A 2 7.23 4.94 12.95
C LEU A 2 7.30 4.23 11.57
N THR A 3 6.18 3.72 11.05
CA THR A 3 6.13 3.02 9.75
C THR A 3 6.49 3.92 8.56
N LYS A 4 6.06 5.19 8.61
CA LYS A 4 6.32 6.21 7.58
C LYS A 4 7.79 6.63 7.57
N LEU A 5 8.42 6.71 8.75
CA LEU A 5 9.84 7.03 8.92
C LEU A 5 10.77 5.92 8.40
N ILE A 6 10.39 4.64 8.58
CA ILE A 6 11.14 3.50 8.03
C ILE A 6 11.05 3.52 6.50
N LEU A 7 9.85 3.73 5.95
CA LEU A 7 9.64 3.80 4.50
C LEU A 7 10.45 4.93 3.84
N LEU A 8 10.48 6.12 4.46
CA LEU A 8 11.24 7.28 3.98
C LEU A 8 12.76 7.09 4.07
N LYS A 9 13.26 6.46 5.14
CA LYS A 9 14.70 6.14 5.27
C LYS A 9 15.17 5.19 4.17
N SER A 10 14.38 4.14 3.89
CA SER A 10 14.70 3.20 2.81
C SER A 10 14.55 3.85 1.42
N TYR A 11 13.59 4.77 1.25
CA TYR A 11 13.40 5.55 0.01
C TYR A 11 14.62 6.43 -0.34
N CYS A 12 15.23 7.09 0.66
CA CYS A 12 16.40 7.96 0.42
C CYS A 12 17.68 7.19 0.06
N ARG A 13 17.75 5.87 0.33
CA ARG A 13 18.96 5.07 0.05
C ARG A 13 18.80 4.12 -1.13
N ALA A 14 17.57 3.70 -1.42
CA ALA A 14 17.26 2.78 -2.51
C ALA A 14 16.29 3.45 -3.49
N LEU A 15 16.80 4.24 -4.41
CA LEU A 15 16.03 4.86 -5.50
C LEU A 15 15.30 3.84 -6.42
N ALA A 16 15.35 2.53 -6.16
CA ALA A 16 14.86 1.50 -7.07
C ALA A 16 14.24 0.22 -6.44
N GLN A 17 13.89 0.17 -5.14
CA GLN A 17 13.48 -1.11 -4.53
C GLN A 17 12.16 -1.13 -3.74
N VAL A 18 11.33 -0.08 -3.86
CA VAL A 18 9.97 -0.12 -3.28
C VAL A 18 8.96 -0.44 -4.38
N TYR A 19 8.32 -1.59 -4.27
CA TYR A 19 7.18 -1.99 -5.12
C TYR A 19 5.88 -1.75 -4.37
N ILE A 20 4.94 -1.03 -4.98
CA ILE A 20 3.60 -0.84 -4.43
C ILE A 20 2.66 -1.81 -5.13
N ALA A 21 1.94 -2.63 -4.36
CA ALA A 21 0.92 -3.54 -4.87
C ALA A 21 -0.46 -3.16 -4.33
N PHE A 22 -1.46 -3.36 -5.17
CA PHE A 22 -2.86 -3.13 -4.86
C PHE A 22 -3.61 -4.46 -4.92
N ASP A 23 -4.15 -4.91 -3.79
CA ASP A 23 -4.96 -6.13 -3.73
C ASP A 23 -6.40 -5.77 -3.41
N GLY A 24 -7.33 -6.10 -4.31
CA GLY A 24 -8.77 -5.92 -4.14
C GLY A 24 -9.48 -7.26 -3.94
N TRP A 25 -10.36 -7.33 -2.95
CA TRP A 25 -11.26 -8.48 -2.77
C TRP A 25 -12.69 -8.02 -2.50
N THR A 26 -13.63 -8.57 -3.26
CA THR A 26 -15.06 -8.39 -3.03
C THR A 26 -15.62 -9.64 -2.38
N SER A 27 -16.14 -9.48 -1.17
CA SER A 27 -16.89 -10.52 -0.47
C SER A 27 -18.24 -10.82 -1.13
N LEU A 28 -18.80 -12.00 -0.82
CA LEU A 28 -20.15 -12.38 -1.24
C LEU A 28 -21.24 -11.46 -0.67
N ASN A 29 -21.00 -10.82 0.49
CA ASN A 29 -21.89 -9.84 1.09
C ASN A 29 -21.60 -8.39 0.64
N ARG A 30 -20.92 -8.21 -0.50
CA ARG A 30 -20.66 -6.92 -1.16
C ARG A 30 -19.78 -5.94 -0.37
N HIS A 31 -19.12 -6.39 0.69
CA HIS A 31 -18.00 -5.64 1.27
C HIS A 31 -16.78 -5.77 0.38
N PHE A 32 -16.18 -4.63 0.07
CA PHE A 32 -14.95 -4.57 -0.69
C PHE A 32 -13.79 -4.16 0.21
N PHE A 33 -12.71 -4.91 0.08
CA PHE A 33 -11.45 -4.64 0.75
C PHE A 33 -10.43 -4.25 -0.32
N PHE A 34 -9.85 -3.07 -0.17
CA PHE A 34 -8.74 -2.61 -1.00
C PHE A 34 -7.53 -2.43 -0.13
N SER A 35 -6.47 -3.19 -0.37
CA SER A 35 -5.22 -3.03 0.37
C SER A 35 -4.16 -2.38 -0.51
N VAL A 36 -3.44 -1.44 0.08
CA VAL A 36 -2.25 -0.80 -0.51
C VAL A 36 -1.06 -1.31 0.27
N ASN A 37 -0.16 -2.03 -0.40
CA ASN A 37 0.99 -2.68 0.22
C ASN A 37 2.29 -2.15 -0.37
N ALA A 38 3.29 -1.92 0.47
CA ALA A 38 4.67 -1.70 0.05
C ALA A 38 5.49 -2.97 0.25
N PHE A 39 6.31 -3.27 -0.75
CA PHE A 39 7.31 -4.33 -0.72
C PHE A 39 8.68 -3.71 -0.90
N PHE A 40 9.61 -4.06 -0.03
CA PHE A 40 10.97 -3.57 -0.09
C PHE A 40 11.92 -4.58 0.56
N PRO A 41 13.18 -4.66 0.14
CA PRO A 41 14.16 -5.48 0.83
C PRO A 41 14.55 -4.81 2.16
N ASP A 42 14.72 -5.64 3.17
CA ASP A 42 15.33 -5.25 4.44
C ASP A 42 16.80 -4.84 4.21
N GLU A 43 17.24 -3.73 4.81
CA GLU A 43 18.55 -3.15 4.53
C GLU A 43 19.71 -4.04 4.98
N ASP A 44 19.54 -4.79 6.07
CA ASP A 44 20.59 -5.62 6.66
C ASP A 44 20.60 -7.04 6.07
N THR A 45 19.40 -7.60 5.84
CA THR A 45 19.26 -9.01 5.44
C THR A 45 18.94 -9.21 3.97
N PHE A 46 18.65 -8.14 3.22
CA PHE A 46 18.15 -8.16 1.84
C PHE A 46 16.90 -9.05 1.63
N ARG A 47 16.21 -9.41 2.73
CA ARG A 47 15.00 -10.23 2.66
C ARG A 47 13.80 -9.37 2.26
N PRO A 48 12.88 -9.86 1.42
CA PRO A 48 11.66 -9.14 1.10
C PRO A 48 10.82 -8.87 2.36
N ARG A 49 10.43 -7.61 2.55
CA ARG A 49 9.50 -7.15 3.57
C ARG A 49 8.22 -6.67 2.89
N LYS A 50 7.08 -6.91 3.54
CA LYS A 50 5.77 -6.40 3.15
C LYS A 50 5.23 -5.53 4.28
N VAL A 51 4.72 -4.35 3.95
CA VAL A 51 4.03 -3.46 4.89
C VAL A 51 2.69 -3.04 4.29
N LEU A 52 1.62 -3.18 5.08
CA LEU A 52 0.32 -2.62 4.73
C LEU A 52 0.35 -1.11 4.97
N LEU A 53 0.21 -0.33 3.91
CA LEU A 53 0.13 1.14 3.97
C LEU A 53 -1.29 1.61 4.28
N GLY A 54 -2.29 0.91 3.77
CA GLY A 54 -3.69 1.22 4.06
C GLY A 54 -4.64 0.13 3.61
N LEU A 55 -5.81 0.10 4.26
CA LEU A 55 -6.92 -0.79 3.93
C LEU A 55 -8.23 0.03 3.78
N PRO A 56 -8.31 0.96 2.81
CA PRO A 56 -9.51 1.75 2.62
C PRO A 56 -10.70 0.89 2.15
N THR A 57 -11.89 1.31 2.56
CA THR A 57 -13.15 0.76 2.06
C THR A 57 -13.63 1.60 0.88
N ILE A 58 -14.03 0.95 -0.23
CA ILE A 58 -14.68 1.65 -1.36
C ILE A 58 -16.19 1.39 -1.25
N PRO A 59 -17.01 2.38 -0.86
CA PRO A 59 -18.42 2.16 -0.51
C PRO A 59 -19.37 2.05 -1.71
N LEU A 60 -18.93 2.39 -2.93
CA LEU A 60 -19.82 2.54 -4.10
C LEU A 60 -19.43 1.65 -5.27
N ALA A 61 -18.61 2.16 -6.20
CA ALA A 61 -18.24 1.48 -7.44
C ALA A 61 -16.72 1.41 -7.58
N HIS A 62 -16.20 0.29 -8.06
CA HIS A 62 -14.77 0.07 -8.30
C HIS A 62 -14.31 0.69 -9.63
N THR A 63 -14.67 1.94 -9.87
CA THR A 63 -14.16 2.70 -11.03
C THR A 63 -12.69 3.04 -10.81
N GLY A 64 -11.98 3.32 -11.90
CA GLY A 64 -10.58 3.74 -11.84
C GLY A 64 -10.39 4.98 -10.97
N GLU A 65 -11.30 5.96 -11.06
CA GLU A 65 -11.28 7.17 -10.25
C GLU A 65 -11.37 6.85 -8.76
N ASN A 66 -12.35 6.05 -8.34
CA ASN A 66 -12.55 5.73 -6.92
C ASN A 66 -11.39 4.92 -6.35
N VAL A 67 -10.86 3.95 -7.11
CA VAL A 67 -9.69 3.16 -6.73
C VAL A 67 -8.46 4.05 -6.59
N SER A 68 -8.23 4.94 -7.55
CA SER A 68 -7.08 5.87 -7.50
C SER A 68 -7.17 6.84 -6.33
N ALA A 69 -8.37 7.36 -6.01
CA ALA A 69 -8.58 8.29 -4.91
C ALA A 69 -8.22 7.64 -3.56
N VAL A 70 -8.70 6.42 -3.31
CA VAL A 70 -8.41 5.71 -2.05
C VAL A 70 -6.94 5.24 -1.97
N ALA A 71 -6.33 4.90 -3.12
CA ALA A 71 -4.91 4.58 -3.18
C ALA A 71 -4.05 5.80 -2.80
N MET A 72 -4.37 6.98 -3.35
CA MET A 72 -3.69 8.22 -3.03
C MET A 72 -3.85 8.61 -1.56
N GLU A 73 -5.06 8.46 -1.01
CA GLU A 73 -5.31 8.71 0.42
C GLU A 73 -4.43 7.81 1.31
N ALA A 74 -4.33 6.51 0.97
CA ALA A 74 -3.51 5.57 1.73
C ALA A 74 -2.01 5.90 1.67
N LEU A 75 -1.52 6.43 0.56
CA LEU A 75 -0.12 6.83 0.39
C LEU A 75 0.24 8.17 1.05
N GLN A 76 -0.75 9.05 1.25
CA GLN A 76 -0.52 10.39 1.82
C GLN A 76 -0.54 10.40 3.36
N LYS A 77 -1.22 9.44 4.01
CA LYS A 77 -1.27 9.26 5.48
C LYS A 77 0.10 8.96 6.09
#